data_AF-A0A0M3K6I8-F1
#
_entry.id   AF-A0A0M3K6I8-F1
#
_cell.length_a   1.000
_cell.length_b   1.000
_cell.length_c   1.000
_cell.angle_alpha   90.00
_cell.angle_beta   90.00
_cell.angle_gamma   90.00
#
_symmetry.space_group_name_H-M   'P 1'
#
loop_
_entity.id
_entity.type
_entity.pdbx_description
1 polymer ?
#
loop_
_entity_poly.entity_id
_entity_poly.type
_entity_poly.pdbx_seq_one_letter_code
_entity_poly.pdbx_strand_id
1 'polypeptide(L)'
;MTKICLIFNVAIFVLLLDAIQCECDIETGMRYESKHLCELLQNTTDQIREEFNEIFANAANLTKEQLNDNIVSWATKYGGSFERELRQYLADEADYWNRRYETLVKRIQEANATAEAKKELLEVIEFEQDMDTKFSEYETKLEQISQKYSQATHDEAVKIWTQIDTFDTE
;
A
#
# COMPACT_ATOMS: atom_id res chain seq x y z
N MET A 1 3.26 -13.83 21.20
CA MET A 1 3.52 -12.50 20.61
C MET A 1 3.09 -12.59 19.16
N THR A 2 1.85 -12.21 18.89
CA THR A 2 1.29 -12.19 17.53
C THR A 2 1.89 -10.96 16.85
N LYS A 3 2.76 -11.16 15.86
CA LYS A 3 3.26 -10.06 15.04
C LYS A 3 2.04 -9.48 14.30
N ILE A 4 1.69 -8.24 14.62
CA ILE A 4 0.64 -7.51 13.92
C ILE A 4 1.24 -7.15 12.57
N CYS A 5 0.82 -7.84 11.51
CA CYS A 5 1.21 -7.52 10.14
C CYS A 5 0.50 -6.22 9.76
N LEU A 6 1.18 -5.08 9.86
CA LEU A 6 0.67 -3.79 9.42
C LEU A 6 0.99 -3.64 7.93
N ILE A 7 0.00 -3.53 7.04
CA ILE A 7 0.21 -3.45 5.59
C ILE A 7 -0.01 -2.00 5.16
N PHE A 8 1.02 -1.36 4.58
CA PHE A 8 0.92 -0.03 3.98
C PHE A 8 0.82 -0.18 2.46
N ASN A 9 -0.15 0.51 1.86
CA ASN A 9 -0.49 0.39 0.44
C ASN A 9 0.65 0.85 -0.49
N VAL A 10 0.84 0.08 -1.54
CA VAL A 10 1.65 0.40 -2.71
C VAL A 10 1.09 1.57 -3.51
N ALA A 11 -0.23 1.77 -3.58
CA ALA A 11 -0.84 2.92 -4.26
C ALA A 11 -0.50 4.24 -3.54
N ILE A 12 -0.45 4.22 -2.19
CA ILE A 12 0.09 5.34 -1.41
C ILE A 12 1.56 5.56 -1.79
N PHE A 13 2.35 4.51 -1.94
CA PHE A 13 3.76 4.64 -2.32
C PHE A 13 3.99 5.12 -3.77
N VAL A 14 3.21 4.63 -4.74
CA VAL A 14 3.28 5.04 -6.15
C VAL A 14 2.85 6.51 -6.28
N LEU A 15 1.79 6.92 -5.58
CA LEU A 15 1.39 8.33 -5.50
C LEU A 15 2.41 9.19 -4.73
N LEU A 16 3.12 8.63 -3.75
CA LEU A 16 4.20 9.33 -3.05
C LEU A 16 5.48 9.42 -3.88
N LEU A 17 5.82 8.41 -4.69
CA LEU A 17 6.90 8.46 -5.66
C LEU A 17 6.61 9.52 -6.74
N ASP A 18 5.40 9.52 -7.27
CA ASP A 18 4.93 10.55 -8.21
C ASP A 18 4.88 11.93 -7.53
N ALA A 19 4.48 12.03 -6.27
CA ALA A 19 4.48 13.30 -5.54
C ALA A 19 5.90 13.84 -5.30
N ILE A 20 6.86 12.96 -4.98
CA ILE A 20 8.29 13.29 -4.85
C ILE A 20 8.89 13.71 -6.21
N GLN A 21 8.43 13.14 -7.33
CA GLN A 21 8.87 13.51 -8.69
C GLN A 21 8.14 14.73 -9.28
N CYS A 22 6.90 15.00 -8.88
CA CYS A 22 6.03 16.06 -9.42
C CYS A 22 5.89 17.30 -8.51
N GLU A 23 6.72 17.47 -7.48
CA GLU A 23 6.57 18.57 -6.48
C GLU A 23 5.18 18.62 -5.83
N CYS A 24 4.41 17.53 -5.83
CA CYS A 24 3.14 17.49 -5.13
C CYS A 24 3.42 17.27 -3.63
N ASP A 25 2.82 18.07 -2.78
CA ASP A 25 2.91 17.88 -1.33
C ASP A 25 2.30 16.50 -0.97
N ILE A 26 3.00 15.75 -0.12
CA ILE A 26 2.55 14.49 0.48
C ILE A 26 1.15 14.65 1.07
N GLU A 27 0.81 15.84 1.60
CA GLU A 27 -0.54 16.17 2.06
C GLU A 27 -1.62 16.01 0.97
N THR A 28 -1.30 16.33 -0.28
CA THR A 28 -2.23 16.20 -1.41
C THR A 28 -2.48 14.72 -1.72
N GLY A 29 -1.41 13.90 -1.77
CA GLY A 29 -1.54 12.45 -1.98
C GLY A 29 -2.30 11.74 -0.84
N MET A 30 -1.97 12.07 0.41
CA MET A 30 -2.64 11.50 1.59
C MET A 30 -4.11 11.90 1.68
N ARG A 31 -4.48 13.11 1.23
CA ARG A 31 -5.88 13.56 1.28
C ARG A 31 -6.81 12.68 0.44
N TYR A 32 -6.33 12.13 -0.68
CA TYR A 32 -7.13 11.28 -1.56
C TYR A 32 -7.14 9.81 -1.11
N GLU A 33 -6.03 9.32 -0.56
CA GLU A 33 -5.86 7.90 -0.23
C GLU A 33 -6.16 7.56 1.24
N SER A 34 -5.97 8.50 2.16
CA SER A 34 -6.12 8.28 3.60
C SER A 34 -6.60 9.52 4.34
N LYS A 35 -7.92 9.75 4.26
CA LYS A 35 -8.59 10.86 4.94
C LYS A 35 -8.29 10.87 6.45
N HIS A 36 -8.28 9.72 7.11
CA HIS A 36 -8.08 9.65 8.56
C HIS A 36 -6.66 10.02 8.98
N LEU A 37 -5.63 9.54 8.26
CA LEU A 37 -4.24 9.95 8.50
C LEU A 37 -4.04 11.45 8.22
N CYS A 38 -4.64 11.96 7.14
CA CYS A 38 -4.61 13.37 6.79
C CYS A 38 -5.23 14.23 7.91
N GLU A 39 -6.39 13.85 8.43
CA GLU A 39 -7.05 14.53 9.55
C GLU A 39 -6.21 14.47 10.83
N LEU A 40 -5.59 13.32 11.12
CA LEU A 40 -4.69 13.17 12.27
C LEU A 40 -3.50 14.13 12.17
N LEU A 41 -2.83 14.21 11.02
CA LEU A 41 -1.66 15.06 10.81
C LEU A 41 -1.99 16.56 10.71
N GLN A 42 -3.14 16.93 10.13
CA GLN A 42 -3.59 18.33 10.07
C GLN A 42 -3.85 18.93 11.45
N ASN A 43 -4.28 18.10 12.41
CA ASN A 43 -4.53 18.52 13.79
C ASN A 43 -3.26 18.57 14.67
N THR A 44 -2.07 18.35 14.09
CA THR A 44 -0.77 18.42 14.79
C THR A 44 -0.01 19.73 14.50
N THR A 45 1.19 19.88 15.07
CA THR A 45 2.07 21.02 14.81
C THR A 45 2.79 20.86 13.47
N ASP A 46 3.29 21.98 12.90
CA ASP A 46 4.12 21.95 11.69
C ASP A 46 5.34 21.03 11.87
N GLN A 47 5.96 21.07 13.05
CA GLN A 47 7.09 20.19 13.37
C GLN A 47 6.74 18.70 13.24
N ILE A 48 5.56 18.27 13.71
CA ILE A 48 5.15 16.86 13.61
C ILE A 48 4.95 16.48 12.14
N ARG A 49 4.36 17.36 11.33
CA ARG A 49 4.20 17.14 9.88
C ARG A 49 5.54 17.07 9.16
N GLU A 50 6.48 17.96 9.47
CA GLU A 50 7.82 17.94 8.90
C GLU A 50 8.56 16.65 9.25
N GLU A 51 8.58 16.25 10.52
CA GLU A 51 9.20 14.98 10.94
C GLU A 51 8.55 13.77 10.27
N PHE A 52 7.22 13.79 10.06
CA PHE A 52 6.52 12.74 9.34
C PHE A 52 6.95 12.70 7.86
N ASN A 53 7.00 13.85 7.19
CA ASN A 53 7.44 13.95 5.79
C ASN A 53 8.89 13.45 5.59
N GLU A 54 9.78 13.69 6.56
CA GLU A 54 11.17 13.19 6.52
C GLU A 54 11.26 11.65 6.53
N ILE A 55 10.32 10.97 7.20
CA ILE A 55 10.25 9.49 7.18
C ILE A 55 9.96 9.02 5.75
N PHE A 56 9.06 9.70 5.04
CA PHE A 56 8.68 9.36 3.67
C PHE A 56 9.73 9.77 2.62
N ALA A 57 10.51 10.82 2.87
CA ALA A 57 11.58 11.25 1.98
C ALA A 57 12.62 10.13 1.71
N ASN A 58 12.80 9.21 2.65
CA ASN A 58 13.72 8.08 2.52
C ASN A 58 13.03 6.77 2.14
N ALA A 59 11.72 6.77 1.97
CA ALA A 59 10.95 5.54 1.94
C ALA A 59 11.21 4.68 0.70
N ALA A 60 11.71 5.25 -0.41
CA ALA A 60 12.11 4.49 -1.60
C ALA A 60 13.12 3.37 -1.30
N ASN A 61 13.99 3.57 -0.30
CA ASN A 61 15.01 2.60 0.08
C ASN A 61 14.59 1.65 1.20
N LEU A 62 13.37 1.82 1.71
CA LEU A 62 12.80 1.03 2.80
C LEU A 62 11.88 -0.05 2.23
N THR A 63 11.74 -1.13 2.98
CA THR A 63 10.63 -2.08 2.80
C THR A 63 9.36 -1.54 3.48
N LYS A 64 8.20 -2.13 3.20
CA LYS A 64 6.94 -1.78 3.90
C LYS A 64 7.08 -1.98 5.41
N GLU A 65 7.72 -3.08 5.83
CA GLU A 65 7.96 -3.36 7.26
C GLU A 65 8.84 -2.28 7.90
N GLN A 66 9.95 -1.91 7.24
CA GLN A 66 10.85 -0.88 7.74
C GLN A 66 10.21 0.50 7.82
N LEU A 67 9.38 0.87 6.83
CA LEU A 67 8.64 2.12 6.87
C LEU A 67 7.64 2.14 8.04
N ASN A 68 6.89 1.06 8.25
CA ASN A 68 5.95 0.94 9.35
C ASN A 68 6.66 1.00 10.71
N ASP A 69 7.79 0.30 10.87
CA ASP A 69 8.60 0.35 12.07
C ASP A 69 9.12 1.77 12.35
N ASN A 70 9.55 2.50 11.32
CA ASN A 70 10.00 3.88 11.46
C ASN A 70 8.86 4.81 11.92
N ILE A 71 7.67 4.70 11.31
CA ILE A 71 6.48 5.47 11.70
C ILE A 71 6.09 5.16 13.15
N VAL A 72 6.02 3.88 13.51
CA VAL A 72 5.67 3.44 14.87
C VAL A 72 6.70 3.93 15.88
N SER A 73 8.00 3.76 15.60
CA SER A 73 9.07 4.20 16.48
C SER A 73 9.06 5.72 16.66
N TRP A 74 8.83 6.47 15.58
CA TRP A 74 8.72 7.92 15.63
C TRP A 74 7.54 8.39 16.50
N ALA A 75 6.37 7.76 16.37
CA ALA A 75 5.17 8.15 17.11
C ALA A 75 5.32 8.00 18.64
N THR A 76 6.18 7.09 19.10
CA THR A 76 6.48 6.93 20.54
C THR A 76 7.08 8.18 21.18
N LYS A 77 7.69 9.08 20.40
CA LYS A 77 8.22 10.37 20.90
C LYS A 77 7.11 11.26 21.48
N TYR A 78 5.91 11.17 20.94
CA TYR A 78 4.78 12.04 21.32
C TYR A 78 3.81 11.34 22.28
N GLY A 79 3.70 10.02 22.19
CA GLY A 79 2.88 9.21 23.10
C GLY A 79 1.40 9.61 23.09
N GLY A 80 0.71 9.29 24.19
CA GLY A 80 -0.63 9.82 24.48
C GLY A 80 -1.72 9.37 23.51
N SER A 81 -2.55 10.32 23.07
CA SER A 81 -3.62 10.07 22.11
C SER A 81 -3.09 9.96 20.68
N PHE A 82 -2.10 10.78 20.31
CA PHE A 82 -1.50 10.76 18.98
C PHE A 82 -0.91 9.39 18.62
N GLU A 83 -0.05 8.83 19.48
CA GLU A 83 0.53 7.50 19.23
C GLU A 83 -0.57 6.43 19.10
N ARG A 84 -1.62 6.52 19.92
CA ARG A 84 -2.72 5.55 19.92
C ARG A 84 -3.56 5.63 18.66
N GLU A 85 -3.92 6.84 18.23
CA GLU A 85 -4.68 7.09 17.01
C GLU A 85 -3.89 6.65 15.78
N LEU A 86 -2.59 6.94 15.71
CA LEU A 86 -1.74 6.48 14.62
C LEU A 86 -1.63 4.95 14.59
N ARG A 87 -1.43 4.30 15.74
CA ARG A 87 -1.39 2.83 15.81
C ARG A 87 -2.71 2.19 15.41
N GLN A 88 -3.84 2.81 15.79
CA GLN A 88 -5.16 2.34 15.38
C GLN A 88 -5.32 2.47 13.87
N TYR A 89 -4.97 3.63 13.29
CA TYR A 89 -4.98 3.83 11.85
C TYR A 89 -4.17 2.76 11.11
N LEU A 90 -2.93 2.48 11.55
CA LEU A 90 -2.10 1.46 10.92
C LEU A 90 -2.73 0.07 11.01
N ALA A 91 -3.40 -0.25 12.12
CA ALA A 91 -4.09 -1.53 12.29
C ALA A 91 -5.34 -1.63 11.38
N ASP A 92 -6.10 -0.54 11.26
CA ASP A 92 -7.29 -0.48 10.40
C ASP A 92 -6.91 -0.63 8.91
N GLU A 93 -5.80 0.02 8.50
CA GLU A 93 -5.23 -0.16 7.16
C GLU A 93 -4.85 -1.62 6.91
N ALA A 94 -4.14 -2.24 7.87
CA ALA A 94 -3.74 -3.63 7.76
C ALA A 94 -4.94 -4.57 7.58
N ASP A 95 -5.98 -4.37 8.38
CA ASP A 95 -7.22 -5.13 8.28
C ASP A 95 -7.92 -4.92 6.95
N TYR A 96 -7.95 -3.68 6.43
CA TYR A 96 -8.47 -3.40 5.10
C TYR A 96 -7.70 -4.15 4.00
N TRP A 97 -6.37 -4.11 4.02
CA TRP A 97 -5.53 -4.78 3.02
C TRP A 97 -5.67 -6.30 3.06
N ASN A 98 -5.79 -6.89 4.25
CA ASN A 98 -6.07 -8.32 4.40
C ASN A 98 -7.43 -8.69 3.80
N ARG A 99 -8.49 -7.93 4.14
CA ARG A 99 -9.83 -8.16 3.56
C ARG A 99 -9.82 -8.01 2.05
N ARG A 100 -9.15 -6.98 1.53
CA ARG A 100 -9.02 -6.76 0.10
C ARG A 100 -8.31 -7.92 -0.60
N TYR A 101 -7.20 -8.41 -0.03
CA TYR A 101 -6.51 -9.59 -0.54
C TYR A 101 -7.46 -10.79 -0.63
N GLU A 102 -8.15 -11.13 0.47
CA GLU A 102 -9.10 -12.25 0.50
C GLU A 102 -10.22 -12.09 -0.55
N THR A 103 -10.78 -10.89 -0.66
CA THR A 103 -11.81 -10.56 -1.65
C THR A 103 -11.28 -10.72 -3.08
N LEU A 104 -10.08 -10.21 -3.38
CA LEU A 104 -9.48 -10.32 -4.71
C LEU A 104 -9.12 -11.77 -5.05
N VAL A 105 -8.54 -12.53 -4.13
CA VAL A 105 -8.29 -13.98 -4.31
C VAL A 105 -9.58 -14.67 -4.73
N LYS A 106 -10.67 -14.44 -4.00
CA LYS A 106 -11.98 -15.03 -4.31
C LYS A 106 -12.48 -14.61 -5.68
N ARG A 107 -12.46 -13.30 -5.99
CA ARG A 107 -12.91 -12.76 -7.28
C ARG A 107 -12.10 -13.31 -8.46
N ILE A 108 -10.79 -13.47 -8.32
CA ILE A 108 -9.92 -14.07 -9.34
C ILE A 108 -10.31 -15.54 -9.55
N GLN A 109 -10.51 -16.29 -8.47
CA GLN A 109 -10.92 -17.70 -8.56
C GLN A 109 -12.27 -17.86 -9.27
N GLU A 110 -13.23 -16.98 -8.99
CA GLU A 110 -14.58 -16.97 -9.57
C GLU A 110 -14.63 -16.36 -10.99
N ALA A 111 -13.62 -15.59 -11.39
CA ALA A 111 -13.60 -14.92 -12.69
C ALA A 111 -13.67 -15.90 -13.87
N ASN A 112 -14.35 -15.49 -14.94
CA ASN A 112 -14.35 -16.23 -16.20
C ASN A 112 -13.08 -15.85 -17.01
N ALA A 113 -11.96 -16.48 -16.66
CA ALA A 113 -10.65 -16.23 -17.23
C ALA A 113 -9.85 -17.52 -17.41
N THR A 114 -8.83 -17.49 -18.27
CA THR A 114 -7.87 -18.59 -18.43
C THR A 114 -7.12 -18.89 -17.13
N ALA A 115 -6.63 -20.13 -16.98
CA ALA A 115 -5.88 -20.55 -15.80
C ALA A 115 -4.60 -19.72 -15.64
N GLU A 116 -3.96 -19.38 -16.77
CA GLU A 116 -2.75 -18.57 -16.84
C GLU A 116 -3.03 -17.13 -16.43
N ALA A 117 -4.11 -16.49 -16.90
CA ALA A 117 -4.46 -15.13 -16.50
C ALA A 117 -4.80 -15.06 -15.00
N LYS A 118 -5.51 -16.06 -14.46
CA LYS A 118 -5.75 -16.16 -13.01
C LYS A 118 -4.45 -16.30 -12.24
N LYS A 119 -3.51 -17.12 -12.74
CA LYS A 119 -2.23 -17.33 -12.09
C LYS A 119 -1.39 -16.05 -12.05
N GLU A 120 -1.36 -15.30 -13.14
CA GLU A 120 -0.70 -13.99 -13.19
C GLU A 120 -1.28 -13.04 -12.14
N LEU A 121 -2.62 -12.91 -12.08
CA LEU A 121 -3.29 -12.06 -11.10
C LEU A 121 -3.01 -12.49 -9.66
N LEU A 122 -3.00 -13.81 -9.38
CA LEU A 122 -2.65 -14.34 -8.06
C LEU A 122 -1.20 -13.98 -7.68
N GLU A 123 -0.24 -14.11 -8.59
CA GLU A 123 1.15 -13.72 -8.32
C GLU A 123 1.28 -12.21 -8.03
N VAL A 124 0.51 -11.36 -8.72
CA VAL A 124 0.49 -9.91 -8.46
C VAL A 124 -0.04 -9.60 -7.07
N ILE A 125 -1.20 -10.15 -6.68
CA ILE A 125 -1.79 -9.84 -5.36
C ILE A 125 -1.00 -10.48 -4.20
N GLU A 126 -0.36 -11.63 -4.42
CA GLU A 126 0.56 -12.22 -3.46
C GLU A 126 1.79 -11.33 -3.26
N PHE A 127 2.31 -10.75 -4.35
CA PHE A 127 3.38 -9.78 -4.28
C PHE A 127 2.96 -8.46 -3.60
N GLU A 128 1.72 -8.00 -3.78
CA GLU A 128 1.20 -6.84 -3.04
C GLU A 128 1.21 -7.04 -1.52
N GLN A 129 1.12 -8.29 -1.04
CA GLN A 129 1.25 -8.63 0.39
C GLN A 129 2.70 -8.71 0.87
N ASP A 130 3.68 -8.69 -0.04
CA ASP A 130 5.09 -8.77 0.33
C ASP A 130 5.53 -7.52 1.09
N MET A 131 6.13 -7.77 2.26
CA MET A 131 6.58 -6.74 3.21
C MET A 131 8.08 -6.48 3.13
N ASP A 132 8.82 -7.34 2.42
CA ASP A 132 10.27 -7.38 2.38
C ASP A 132 10.87 -6.71 1.14
N THR A 133 10.05 -6.46 0.12
CA THR A 133 10.48 -5.71 -1.06
C THR A 133 10.63 -4.24 -0.74
N LYS A 134 11.79 -3.68 -1.11
CA LYS A 134 11.98 -2.24 -1.10
C LYS A 134 11.09 -1.60 -2.12
N PHE A 135 10.55 -0.43 -1.80
CA PHE A 135 9.67 0.22 -2.73
C PHE A 135 10.35 0.61 -4.06
N SER A 136 11.65 0.93 -4.07
CA SER A 136 12.41 1.18 -5.30
C SER A 136 12.55 -0.05 -6.22
N GLU A 137 12.30 -1.25 -5.71
CA GLU A 137 12.34 -2.50 -6.47
C GLU A 137 10.94 -2.94 -6.91
N TYR A 138 9.89 -2.21 -6.50
CA TYR A 138 8.51 -2.65 -6.61
C TYR A 138 8.03 -2.77 -8.06
N GLU A 139 8.21 -1.72 -8.86
CA GLU A 139 7.85 -1.71 -10.28
C GLU A 139 8.60 -2.79 -11.05
N THR A 140 9.91 -2.93 -10.80
CA THR A 140 10.72 -3.98 -11.41
C THR A 140 10.20 -5.38 -11.09
N LYS A 141 9.73 -5.63 -9.87
CA LYS A 141 9.14 -6.94 -9.53
C LYS A 141 7.78 -7.16 -10.20
N LEU A 142 6.93 -6.13 -10.31
CA LEU A 142 5.70 -6.23 -11.10
C LEU A 142 5.97 -6.53 -12.57
N GLU A 143 6.93 -5.84 -13.19
CA GLU A 143 7.35 -6.11 -14.57
C GLU A 143 7.89 -7.53 -14.72
N GLN A 144 8.66 -8.01 -13.75
CA GLN A 144 9.15 -9.40 -13.77
C GLN A 144 8.01 -10.42 -13.68
N ILE A 145 6.94 -10.12 -12.95
CA ILE A 145 5.74 -11.00 -12.91
C ILE A 145 5.09 -11.01 -14.29
N SER A 146 4.80 -9.85 -14.88
CA SER A 146 4.12 -9.78 -16.19
C SER A 146 4.93 -10.43 -17.31
N GLN A 147 6.26 -10.27 -17.30
CA GLN A 147 7.16 -10.88 -18.29
C GLN A 147 7.23 -12.41 -18.23
N LYS A 148 6.77 -13.07 -17.17
CA LYS A 148 6.65 -14.54 -17.12
C LYS A 148 5.55 -15.06 -18.03
N TYR A 149 4.59 -14.20 -18.39
CA TYR A 149 3.38 -14.55 -19.11
C TYR A 149 3.42 -14.03 -20.54
N SER A 150 2.61 -14.62 -21.41
CA SER A 150 2.47 -14.12 -22.78
C SER A 150 1.69 -12.81 -22.79
N GLN A 151 1.92 -11.95 -23.79
CA GLN A 151 1.16 -10.70 -23.93
C GLN A 151 -0.36 -10.93 -23.93
N ALA A 152 -0.83 -12.00 -24.57
CA ALA A 152 -2.26 -12.32 -24.60
C ALA A 152 -2.81 -12.69 -23.22
N THR A 153 -2.01 -13.37 -22.39
CA THR A 153 -2.36 -13.67 -21.00
C THR A 153 -2.42 -12.40 -20.16
N HIS A 154 -1.41 -11.53 -20.30
CA HIS A 154 -1.36 -10.25 -19.60
C HIS A 154 -2.54 -9.34 -19.95
N ASP A 155 -2.87 -9.21 -21.25
CA ASP A 155 -4.00 -8.41 -21.72
C ASP A 155 -5.34 -8.93 -21.15
N GLU A 156 -5.49 -10.25 -21.05
CA GLU A 156 -6.66 -10.86 -20.38
C GLU A 156 -6.66 -10.56 -18.88
N ALA A 157 -5.53 -10.73 -18.19
CA ALA A 157 -5.39 -10.43 -16.77
C ALA A 157 -5.77 -8.98 -16.46
N VAL A 158 -5.26 -8.00 -17.23
CA VAL A 158 -5.60 -6.57 -17.09
C VAL A 158 -7.11 -6.32 -17.28
N LYS A 159 -7.72 -6.98 -18.27
CA LYS A 159 -9.16 -6.88 -18.51
C LYS A 159 -9.97 -7.41 -17.33
N ILE A 160 -9.56 -8.54 -16.75
CA ILE A 160 -10.20 -9.12 -15.58
C ILE A 160 -10.00 -8.22 -14.36
N TRP A 161 -8.79 -7.72 -14.13
CA TRP A 161 -8.46 -6.82 -13.04
C TRP A 161 -9.40 -5.62 -13.01
N THR A 162 -9.59 -4.93 -14.14
CA THR A 162 -10.50 -3.78 -14.26
C THR A 162 -11.96 -4.10 -13.88
N GLN A 163 -12.37 -5.37 -13.94
CA GLN A 163 -13.73 -5.80 -13.56
C GLN A 163 -13.85 -6.19 -12.09
N ILE A 164 -12.78 -6.76 -11.51
CA ILE A 164 -12.79 -7.29 -10.16
C ILE A 164 -12.24 -6.31 -9.12
N ASP A 165 -11.40 -5.37 -9.55
CA ASP A 165 -10.82 -4.34 -8.72
C ASP A 165 -11.80 -3.17 -8.56
N THR A 166 -12.86 -3.46 -7.83
CA THR A 166 -13.86 -2.48 -7.44
C THR A 166 -13.80 -2.33 -5.92
N PHE A 167 -13.87 -1.08 -5.45
CA PHE A 167 -14.03 -0.80 -4.03
C PHE A 167 -15.32 -1.45 -3.54
N ASP A 168 -15.23 -2.23 -2.47
CA ASP A 168 -16.40 -2.65 -1.74
C ASP A 168 -17.01 -1.40 -1.11
N THR A 169 -18.06 -0.88 -1.74
CA THR A 169 -18.94 0.11 -1.12
C THR A 169 -19.80 -0.62 -0.10
N GLU A 170 -19.27 -0.81 1.12
CA GLU A 170 -20.12 -1.05 2.29
C GLU A 170 -20.72 0.27 2.79
#